data_AF-A0A821MF61-F1
#
_entry.id   AF-A0A821MF61-F1
#
_cell.length_a   1.000
_cell.length_b   1.000
_cell.length_c   1.000
_cell.angle_alpha   90.00
_cell.angle_beta   90.00
_cell.angle_gamma   90.00
#
_symmetry.space_group_name_H-M   'P 1'
#
loop_
_entity.id
_entity.type
_entity.pdbx_description
1 polymer ?
#
loop_
_entity_poly.entity_id
_entity_poly.type
_entity_poly.pdbx_seq_one_letter_code
_entity_poly.pdbx_strand_id
1 'polypeptide(L)'
;MVQFIKYFSHLQNYVFGTHSLGNSSCPSSPVKWCFDEYKFCIQNPTLIPTCILALLIGLYCSKKISKLPGKFSSRWLYQLIFFLYGMMMTSAGILHCFLSDPQKLSHILRNNDIDSSLFIQLLFAIIDAGLTTNIAVTFLFCGLCDINFLNPKSNCTCFLLISSYFIVFILWTLGILNQWSWTFLVLYLGVISVCCFIYLLTQLCIKPNCHALSALICGGIDGAVGLYAATYGAEYICKSEGPFWSQYFGPGFLWFLLSDISMAFIFLYVIRANEERKVIIKKYPIDIEKHPEKF
;
A
#
# COMPACT_ATOMS: atom_id res chain seq x y z
N MET A 1 -25.23 -10.39 5.86
CA MET A 1 -23.88 -11.01 5.90
C MET A 1 -23.57 -11.89 4.68
N VAL A 2 -24.52 -12.64 4.10
CA VAL A 2 -24.33 -13.43 2.85
C VAL A 2 -23.98 -12.57 1.62
N GLN A 3 -24.51 -11.36 1.55
CA GLN A 3 -24.20 -10.39 0.49
C GLN A 3 -22.81 -9.74 0.64
N PHE A 4 -22.13 -9.86 1.78
CA PHE A 4 -20.99 -9.03 2.20
C PHE A 4 -19.65 -9.29 1.47
N ILE A 5 -19.26 -10.56 1.29
CA ILE A 5 -18.03 -10.91 0.57
C ILE A 5 -18.29 -11.12 -0.92
N LYS A 6 -19.55 -11.46 -1.28
CA LYS A 6 -20.04 -11.14 -2.62
C LYS A 6 -19.84 -9.66 -2.85
N TYR A 7 -20.22 -8.74 -1.95
CA TYR A 7 -20.02 -7.29 -2.10
C TYR A 7 -18.57 -6.81 -2.07
N PHE A 8 -17.62 -7.48 -1.41
CA PHE A 8 -16.19 -7.11 -1.48
C PHE A 8 -15.54 -7.61 -2.77
N SER A 9 -15.85 -8.84 -3.20
CA SER A 9 -15.51 -9.33 -4.54
C SER A 9 -16.33 -8.66 -5.64
N HIS A 10 -17.52 -8.12 -5.34
CA HIS A 10 -18.35 -7.31 -6.22
C HIS A 10 -17.90 -5.86 -6.18
N LEU A 11 -17.37 -5.29 -5.10
CA LEU A 11 -16.76 -3.96 -5.06
C LEU A 11 -15.43 -3.99 -5.81
N GLN A 12 -14.64 -5.06 -5.65
CA GLN A 12 -13.59 -5.39 -6.60
C GLN A 12 -14.19 -5.56 -8.01
N ASN A 13 -15.20 -6.39 -8.26
CA ASN A 13 -15.75 -6.56 -9.61
C ASN A 13 -16.70 -5.44 -10.12
N TYR A 14 -16.94 -4.35 -9.40
CA TYR A 14 -17.86 -3.24 -9.76
C TYR A 14 -17.10 -1.91 -9.79
N VAL A 15 -15.95 -1.83 -9.10
CA VAL A 15 -14.94 -0.77 -9.25
C VAL A 15 -13.80 -1.22 -10.19
N PHE A 16 -13.52 -2.53 -10.26
CA PHE A 16 -12.52 -3.20 -11.11
C PHE A 16 -13.19 -4.08 -12.19
N GLY A 17 -14.52 -4.03 -12.30
CA GLY A 17 -15.31 -4.69 -13.34
C GLY A 17 -16.48 -3.80 -13.80
N THR A 18 -16.32 -3.27 -14.99
CA THR A 18 -17.34 -3.18 -16.05
C THR A 18 -18.82 -3.15 -15.65
N HIS A 19 -19.45 -2.00 -15.90
CA HIS A 19 -20.80 -1.96 -16.49
C HIS A 19 -20.81 -2.72 -17.84
N SER A 20 -20.68 -4.04 -17.85
CA SER A 20 -20.94 -4.83 -19.05
C SER A 20 -21.60 -6.15 -18.69
N LEU A 21 -22.90 -6.23 -19.00
CA LEU A 21 -23.66 -7.46 -19.23
C LEU A 21 -23.17 -8.23 -20.49
N GLY A 22 -21.89 -8.13 -20.84
CA GLY A 22 -21.26 -8.73 -22.01
C GLY A 22 -20.15 -9.70 -21.62
N ASN A 23 -19.95 -10.73 -22.45
CA ASN A 23 -18.90 -11.75 -22.36
C ASN A 23 -17.56 -11.20 -21.84
N SER A 24 -17.26 -11.34 -20.55
CA SER A 24 -15.98 -10.91 -20.00
C SER A 24 -14.86 -11.84 -20.48
N SER A 25 -13.80 -11.28 -21.06
CA SER A 25 -12.63 -12.04 -21.50
C SER A 25 -11.73 -12.52 -20.35
N CYS A 26 -11.92 -11.99 -19.14
CA CYS A 26 -11.23 -12.52 -17.95
C CYS A 26 -11.79 -13.91 -17.58
N PRO A 27 -10.92 -14.89 -17.27
CA PRO A 27 -11.37 -16.17 -16.72
C PRO A 27 -12.13 -15.93 -15.42
N SER A 28 -13.30 -16.58 -15.30
CA SER A 28 -14.24 -16.41 -14.18
C SER A 28 -13.73 -16.96 -12.86
N SER A 29 -12.65 -17.75 -12.87
CA SER A 29 -12.02 -18.28 -11.67
C SER A 29 -10.49 -18.12 -11.72
N PRO A 30 -9.86 -17.58 -10.67
CA PRO A 30 -8.41 -17.55 -10.57
C PRO A 30 -7.80 -18.95 -10.47
N VAL A 31 -6.50 -19.09 -10.77
CA VAL A 31 -5.76 -20.35 -10.55
C VAL A 31 -5.88 -20.76 -9.09
N LYS A 32 -6.15 -22.05 -8.87
CA LYS A 32 -6.14 -22.68 -7.55
C LYS A 32 -5.20 -23.88 -7.58
N TRP A 33 -4.37 -24.01 -6.54
CA TRP A 33 -3.57 -25.20 -6.28
C TRP A 33 -4.17 -25.92 -5.09
N CYS A 34 -4.85 -27.03 -5.34
CA CYS A 34 -5.48 -27.85 -4.31
C CYS A 34 -4.62 -29.07 -3.98
N PHE A 35 -4.51 -29.35 -2.68
CA PHE A 35 -3.88 -30.54 -2.15
C PHE A 35 -4.98 -31.45 -1.61
N ASP A 36 -5.33 -32.47 -2.39
CA ASP A 36 -6.47 -33.36 -2.13
C ASP A 36 -6.37 -34.06 -0.78
N GLU A 37 -5.14 -34.37 -0.34
CA GLU A 37 -4.85 -35.01 0.94
C GLU A 37 -5.26 -34.16 2.16
N TYR A 38 -5.26 -32.83 2.02
CA TYR A 38 -5.48 -31.90 3.14
C TYR A 38 -6.75 -31.04 2.99
N LYS A 39 -7.55 -31.24 1.92
CA LYS A 39 -8.71 -30.39 1.58
C LYS A 39 -8.37 -28.89 1.65
N PHE A 40 -7.15 -28.54 1.24
CA PHE A 40 -6.59 -27.21 1.30
C PHE A 40 -6.27 -26.74 -0.13
N CYS A 41 -6.70 -25.53 -0.45
CA CYS A 41 -6.44 -24.93 -1.76
C CYS A 41 -5.82 -23.55 -1.56
N ILE A 42 -4.70 -23.34 -2.23
CA ILE A 42 -4.09 -22.02 -2.39
C ILE A 42 -4.74 -21.36 -3.59
N GLN A 43 -5.24 -20.16 -3.39
CA GLN A 43 -5.80 -19.33 -4.45
C GLN A 43 -4.77 -18.33 -4.93
N ASN A 44 -4.84 -17.93 -6.20
CA ASN A 44 -3.92 -16.92 -6.75
C ASN A 44 -2.45 -17.15 -6.32
N PRO A 45 -1.90 -18.37 -6.48
CA PRO A 45 -0.58 -18.71 -5.94
C PRO A 45 0.54 -17.79 -6.47
N THR A 46 0.32 -17.12 -7.61
CA THR A 46 1.23 -16.14 -8.19
C THR A 46 1.38 -14.86 -7.37
N LEU A 47 0.49 -14.58 -6.42
CA LEU A 47 0.63 -13.47 -5.47
C LEU A 47 1.60 -13.78 -4.32
N ILE A 48 1.90 -15.05 -4.06
CA ILE A 48 2.79 -15.43 -2.95
C ILE A 48 4.19 -14.81 -3.13
N PRO A 49 4.86 -14.93 -4.31
CA PRO A 49 6.16 -14.30 -4.52
C PRO A 49 6.17 -12.78 -4.32
N THR A 50 5.15 -12.06 -4.79
CA THR A 50 5.06 -10.59 -4.62
C THR A 50 4.82 -10.23 -3.16
N CYS A 51 3.99 -10.97 -2.42
CA CYS A 51 3.80 -10.72 -0.99
C CYS A 51 5.09 -10.96 -0.18
N ILE A 52 5.86 -12.00 -0.52
CA ILE A 52 7.17 -12.27 0.10
C ILE A 52 8.15 -11.14 -0.25
N LEU A 53 8.20 -10.74 -1.52
CA LEU A 53 9.06 -9.63 -1.97
C LEU A 53 8.71 -8.33 -1.22
N ALA A 54 7.43 -7.98 -1.12
CA ALA A 54 6.97 -6.83 -0.36
C ALA A 54 7.35 -6.87 1.12
N LEU A 55 7.24 -8.04 1.77
CA LEU A 55 7.68 -8.23 3.15
C LEU A 55 9.19 -7.99 3.28
N LEU A 56 9.99 -8.54 2.36
CA LEU A 56 11.44 -8.34 2.32
C LEU A 56 11.79 -6.86 2.10
N ILE A 57 11.15 -6.19 1.14
CA ILE A 57 11.30 -4.74 0.90
C ILE A 57 10.95 -3.99 2.18
N GLY A 58 9.78 -4.24 2.78
CA GLY A 58 9.31 -3.56 3.97
C GLY A 58 10.28 -3.67 5.15
N LEU A 59 10.72 -4.89 5.47
CA LEU A 59 11.65 -5.13 6.58
C LEU A 59 13.06 -4.60 6.28
N TYR A 60 13.59 -4.85 5.09
CA TYR A 60 14.93 -4.41 4.70
C TYR A 60 15.01 -2.89 4.63
N CYS A 61 14.08 -2.24 3.92
CA CYS A 61 14.05 -0.79 3.77
C CYS A 61 13.80 -0.09 5.11
N SER A 62 12.88 -0.58 5.94
CA SER A 62 12.64 -0.02 7.28
C SER A 62 13.92 -0.09 8.13
N LYS A 63 14.59 -1.24 8.18
CA LYS A 63 15.87 -1.40 8.90
C LYS A 63 17.01 -0.56 8.32
N LYS A 64 17.05 -0.36 7.00
CA LYS A 64 18.08 0.45 6.37
C LYS A 64 17.85 1.94 6.61
N ILE A 65 16.60 2.40 6.55
CA ILE A 65 16.23 3.79 6.86
C ILE A 65 16.54 4.12 8.32
N SER A 66 16.31 3.21 9.27
CA SER A 66 16.64 3.46 10.68
C SER A 66 18.11 3.80 10.91
N LYS A 67 18.98 3.17 10.12
CA LYS A 67 20.42 3.36 10.13
C LYS A 67 20.91 4.53 9.26
N LEU A 68 20.06 5.16 8.46
CA LEU A 68 20.49 6.22 7.56
C LEU A 68 21.06 7.41 8.35
N PRO A 69 22.34 7.78 8.15
CA PRO A 69 22.91 8.98 8.75
C PRO A 69 22.33 10.24 8.10
N GLY A 70 21.63 11.09 8.84
CA GLY A 70 21.10 12.36 8.31
C GLY A 70 20.02 13.01 9.15
N LYS A 71 19.70 14.28 8.87
CA LYS A 71 18.75 15.12 9.62
C LYS A 71 17.33 15.10 9.04
N PHE A 72 16.86 14.02 8.41
CA PHE A 72 15.41 13.91 8.16
C PHE A 72 14.70 13.83 9.50
N SER A 73 13.93 14.87 9.81
CA SER A 73 13.13 14.96 11.03
C SER A 73 12.10 13.82 11.08
N SER A 74 11.56 13.45 9.92
CA SER A 74 10.52 12.44 9.66
C SER A 74 11.01 11.00 9.51
N ARG A 75 12.29 10.69 9.79
CA ARG A 75 12.88 9.37 9.51
C ARG A 75 12.07 8.18 10.06
N TRP A 76 11.50 8.33 11.25
CA TRP A 76 10.71 7.27 11.88
C TRP A 76 9.38 7.02 11.14
N LEU A 77 8.78 8.05 10.53
CA LEU A 77 7.57 7.93 9.71
C LEU A 77 7.87 7.15 8.43
N TYR A 78 9.00 7.43 7.78
CA TYR A 78 9.44 6.63 6.63
C TYR A 78 9.69 5.17 7.01
N GLN A 79 10.34 4.88 8.15
CA GLN A 79 10.48 3.50 8.64
C GLN A 79 9.14 2.82 8.86
N LEU A 80 8.18 3.55 9.41
CA LEU A 80 6.83 3.07 9.67
C LEU A 80 6.10 2.74 8.37
N ILE A 81 6.19 3.58 7.33
CA ILE A 81 5.62 3.30 6.00
C ILE A 81 6.08 1.93 5.47
N PHE A 82 7.39 1.68 5.43
CA PHE A 82 7.92 0.42 4.91
C PHE A 82 7.52 -0.77 5.78
N PHE A 83 7.49 -0.59 7.10
CA PHE A 83 7.05 -1.64 8.02
C PHE A 83 5.56 -1.97 7.83
N LEU A 84 4.68 -0.95 7.79
CA LEU A 84 3.25 -1.11 7.55
C LEU A 84 2.98 -1.76 6.19
N TYR A 85 3.73 -1.37 5.16
CA TYR A 85 3.63 -1.96 3.83
C TYR A 85 3.94 -3.47 3.82
N GLY A 86 5.01 -3.89 4.49
CA GLY A 86 5.32 -5.31 4.64
C GLY A 86 4.22 -6.09 5.39
N MET A 87 3.65 -5.51 6.45
CA MET A 87 2.53 -6.11 7.17
C MET A 87 1.26 -6.20 6.31
N MET A 88 0.93 -5.12 5.60
CA MET A 88 -0.23 -5.02 4.71
C MET A 88 -0.16 -6.09 3.61
N MET A 89 0.97 -6.19 2.90
CA MET A 89 1.13 -7.17 1.83
C MET A 89 1.13 -8.61 2.35
N THR A 90 1.63 -8.84 3.57
CA THR A 90 1.51 -10.15 4.23
C THR A 90 0.06 -10.48 4.55
N SER A 91 -0.72 -9.52 5.09
CA SER A 91 -2.15 -9.72 5.33
C SER A 91 -2.94 -9.95 4.05
N ALA A 92 -2.63 -9.21 2.99
CA ALA A 92 -3.25 -9.34 1.68
C ALA A 92 -2.94 -10.72 1.07
N GLY A 93 -1.70 -11.19 1.17
CA GLY A 93 -1.31 -12.53 0.75
C GLY A 93 -2.10 -13.61 1.50
N ILE A 94 -2.27 -13.48 2.82
CA ILE A 94 -3.07 -14.43 3.60
C ILE A 94 -4.54 -14.42 3.16
N LEU A 95 -5.11 -13.24 3.00
CA LEU A 95 -6.49 -13.05 2.57
C LEU A 95 -6.73 -13.65 1.18
N HIS A 96 -5.95 -13.23 0.19
CA HIS A 96 -6.15 -13.58 -1.22
C HIS A 96 -5.64 -14.96 -1.60
N CYS A 97 -4.67 -15.53 -0.87
CA CYS A 97 -4.12 -16.84 -1.18
C CYS A 97 -4.68 -17.98 -0.34
N PHE A 98 -4.97 -17.75 0.93
CA PHE A 98 -5.33 -18.84 1.85
C PHE A 98 -6.77 -18.80 2.34
N LEU A 99 -7.40 -17.62 2.39
CA LEU A 99 -8.72 -17.44 2.99
C LEU A 99 -9.86 -17.20 2.00
N SER A 100 -9.57 -16.80 0.76
CA SER A 100 -10.58 -16.33 -0.21
C SER A 100 -11.46 -17.43 -0.84
N ASP A 101 -11.91 -18.47 -0.15
CA ASP A 101 -12.73 -19.53 -0.79
C ASP A 101 -14.22 -19.20 -0.96
N PRO A 102 -14.69 -18.86 -2.19
CA PRO A 102 -16.09 -18.56 -2.42
C PRO A 102 -17.01 -19.76 -2.18
N GLN A 103 -16.51 -21.00 -2.31
CA GLN A 103 -17.32 -22.22 -2.12
C GLN A 103 -17.53 -22.53 -0.63
N LYS A 104 -16.46 -22.54 0.18
CA LYS A 104 -16.58 -22.66 1.66
C LYS A 104 -17.47 -21.57 2.24
N LEU A 105 -17.34 -20.36 1.73
CA LEU A 105 -18.13 -19.22 2.18
C LEU A 105 -19.64 -19.42 1.94
N SER A 106 -20.04 -19.89 0.75
CA SER A 106 -21.45 -20.14 0.43
C SER A 106 -22.10 -21.23 1.31
N HIS A 107 -21.30 -22.20 1.76
CA HIS A 107 -21.76 -23.30 2.61
C HIS A 107 -21.91 -22.85 4.07
N ILE A 108 -20.97 -22.07 4.61
CA ILE A 108 -21.04 -21.50 5.96
C ILE A 108 -22.26 -20.57 6.11
N LEU A 109 -22.52 -19.76 5.08
CA LEU A 109 -23.65 -18.83 5.02
C LEU A 109 -25.03 -19.53 4.99
N ARG A 110 -25.09 -20.81 4.64
CA ARG A 110 -26.34 -21.59 4.61
C ARG A 110 -26.70 -22.19 5.98
N ASN A 111 -25.72 -22.35 6.88
CA ASN A 111 -25.90 -23.08 8.13
C ASN A 111 -25.99 -22.19 9.39
N ASN A 112 -25.93 -20.85 9.28
CA ASN A 112 -26.01 -19.90 10.41
C ASN A 112 -24.99 -20.11 11.54
N ASP A 113 -23.96 -20.93 11.34
CA ASP A 113 -22.86 -21.04 12.28
C ASP A 113 -21.95 -19.81 12.12
N ILE A 114 -21.72 -19.07 13.22
CA ILE A 114 -20.68 -18.04 13.28
C ILE A 114 -19.34 -18.78 13.28
N ASP A 115 -18.92 -19.14 12.09
CA ASP A 115 -17.73 -19.94 11.90
C ASP A 115 -16.50 -19.05 12.11
N SER A 116 -15.50 -19.55 12.85
CA SER A 116 -14.28 -18.79 13.19
C SER A 116 -13.54 -18.31 11.93
N SER A 117 -13.76 -18.99 10.80
CA SER A 117 -13.26 -18.65 9.47
C SER A 117 -13.74 -17.27 8.96
N LEU A 118 -15.00 -16.88 9.23
CA LEU A 118 -15.56 -15.57 8.82
C LEU A 118 -14.93 -14.42 9.59
N PHE A 119 -14.72 -14.61 10.90
CA PHE A 119 -14.06 -13.62 11.73
C PHE A 119 -12.62 -13.38 11.27
N ILE A 120 -11.89 -14.47 10.97
CA ILE A 120 -10.51 -14.38 10.48
C ILE A 120 -10.45 -13.66 9.13
N GLN A 121 -11.34 -13.99 8.18
CA GLN A 121 -11.42 -13.28 6.89
C GLN A 121 -11.68 -11.77 7.07
N LEU A 122 -12.64 -11.42 7.92
CA LEU A 122 -12.97 -10.03 8.23
C LEU A 122 -11.77 -9.28 8.84
N LEU A 123 -11.09 -9.92 9.79
CA LEU A 123 -9.91 -9.37 10.44
C LEU A 123 -8.81 -9.05 9.41
N PHE A 124 -8.46 -10.01 8.54
CA PHE A 124 -7.42 -9.81 7.52
C PHE A 124 -7.83 -8.77 6.48
N ALA A 125 -9.11 -8.70 6.09
CA ALA A 125 -9.62 -7.67 5.18
C ALA A 125 -9.53 -6.25 5.79
N ILE A 126 -9.87 -6.10 7.09
CA ILE A 126 -9.74 -4.83 7.80
C ILE A 126 -8.28 -4.44 7.96
N ILE A 127 -7.40 -5.40 8.28
CA ILE A 127 -5.95 -5.15 8.41
C ILE A 127 -5.39 -4.69 7.06
N ASP A 128 -5.68 -5.39 5.96
CA ASP A 128 -5.18 -5.05 4.63
C ASP A 128 -5.64 -3.64 4.20
N ALA A 129 -6.96 -3.40 4.19
CA ALA A 129 -7.52 -2.12 3.76
C ALA A 129 -7.13 -0.96 4.70
N GLY A 130 -7.16 -1.20 6.02
CA GLY A 130 -6.81 -0.21 7.03
C GLY A 130 -5.33 0.18 6.99
N LEU A 131 -4.43 -0.80 6.85
CA LEU A 131 -3.00 -0.52 6.70
C LEU A 131 -2.70 0.20 5.38
N THR A 132 -3.39 -0.14 4.28
CA THR A 132 -3.25 0.57 2.99
C THR A 132 -3.52 2.07 3.15
N THR A 133 -4.68 2.43 3.71
CA THR A 133 -5.04 3.84 3.92
C THR A 133 -4.08 4.51 4.93
N ASN A 134 -3.65 3.79 5.98
CA ASN A 134 -2.71 4.33 6.97
C ASN A 134 -1.31 4.58 6.42
N ILE A 135 -0.83 3.78 5.46
CA ILE A 135 0.41 4.04 4.74
C ILE A 135 0.32 5.40 4.03
N ALA A 136 -0.79 5.66 3.33
CA ALA A 136 -1.01 6.93 2.65
C ALA A 136 -1.07 8.12 3.64
N VAL A 137 -1.80 7.99 4.75
CA VAL A 137 -1.80 8.99 5.82
C VAL A 137 -0.38 9.24 6.34
N THR A 138 0.44 8.20 6.47
CA THR A 138 1.82 8.34 6.93
C THR A 138 2.69 9.07 5.91
N PHE A 139 2.48 8.86 4.60
CA PHE A 139 3.11 9.67 3.55
C PHE A 139 2.76 11.15 3.70
N LEU A 140 1.49 11.49 3.91
CA LEU A 140 1.07 12.87 4.17
C LEU A 140 1.84 13.47 5.36
N PHE A 141 1.91 12.75 6.48
CA PHE A 141 2.67 13.21 7.65
C PHE A 141 4.17 13.36 7.37
N CYS A 142 4.77 12.48 6.56
CA CYS A 142 6.16 12.64 6.11
C CYS A 142 6.32 13.97 5.37
N GLY A 143 5.46 14.23 4.39
CA GLY A 143 5.46 15.46 3.59
C GLY A 143 5.37 16.72 4.44
N LEU A 144 4.39 16.76 5.35
CA LEU A 144 4.19 17.88 6.27
C LEU A 144 5.37 18.07 7.24
N CYS A 145 5.98 16.98 7.71
CA CYS A 145 7.17 17.05 8.58
C CYS A 145 8.42 17.50 7.81
N ASP A 146 8.55 17.12 6.54
CA ASP A 146 9.72 17.44 5.72
C ASP A 146 9.79 18.93 5.35
N ILE A 147 8.63 19.58 5.17
CA ILE A 147 8.52 21.04 5.00
C ILE A 147 8.48 21.81 6.35
N ASN A 148 8.67 21.11 7.48
CA ASN A 148 8.57 21.66 8.84
C ASN A 148 7.20 22.27 9.20
N PHE A 149 6.11 21.86 8.53
CA PHE A 149 4.75 22.23 8.93
C PHE A 149 4.35 21.50 10.22
N LEU A 150 4.78 20.26 10.38
CA LEU A 150 4.66 19.48 11.61
C LEU A 150 6.04 19.17 12.20
N ASN A 151 6.10 19.06 13.53
CA ASN A 151 7.30 18.59 14.22
C ASN A 151 7.17 17.08 14.51
N PRO A 152 7.95 16.21 13.83
CA PRO A 152 7.84 14.76 13.99
C PRO A 152 8.28 14.24 15.37
N LYS A 153 8.91 15.08 16.20
CA LYS A 153 9.24 14.76 17.60
C LYS A 153 8.20 15.24 18.59
N SER A 154 7.20 16.01 18.14
CA SER A 154 6.13 16.51 19.00
C SER A 154 5.16 15.40 19.34
N ASN A 155 4.79 15.29 20.62
CA ASN A 155 3.75 14.39 21.08
C ASN A 155 2.41 14.67 20.38
N CYS A 156 2.14 15.93 20.02
CA CYS A 156 0.93 16.30 19.28
C CYS A 156 0.88 15.63 17.89
N THR A 157 2.00 15.65 17.14
CA THR A 157 2.08 14.99 15.83
C THR A 157 1.94 13.48 15.95
N CYS A 158 2.55 12.87 16.98
CA CYS A 158 2.39 11.45 17.26
C CYS A 158 0.93 11.09 17.58
N PHE A 159 0.28 11.88 18.46
CA PHE A 159 -1.12 11.68 18.82
C PHE A 159 -2.04 11.81 17.60
N LEU A 160 -1.86 12.86 16.78
CA LEU A 160 -2.64 13.05 15.56
C LEU A 160 -2.50 11.86 14.59
N LEU A 161 -1.28 11.34 14.41
CA LEU A 161 -1.05 10.17 13.56
C LEU A 161 -1.79 8.93 14.10
N ILE A 162 -1.64 8.64 15.39
CA ILE A 162 -2.29 7.48 16.03
C ILE A 162 -3.81 7.61 15.98
N SER A 163 -4.37 8.78 16.30
CA SER A 163 -5.80 9.05 16.17
C SER A 163 -6.29 8.85 14.73
N SER A 164 -5.51 9.29 13.73
CA SER A 164 -5.86 9.05 12.33
C SER A 164 -5.92 7.55 12.01
N TYR A 165 -4.97 6.77 12.52
CA TYR A 165 -4.98 5.31 12.32
C TYR A 165 -6.21 4.65 12.92
N PHE A 166 -6.55 5.01 14.17
CA PHE A 166 -7.75 4.48 14.82
C PHE A 166 -9.01 4.83 14.05
N ILE A 167 -9.14 6.07 13.59
CA ILE A 167 -10.30 6.52 12.79
C ILE A 167 -10.38 5.72 11.49
N VAL A 168 -9.27 5.53 10.77
CA VAL A 168 -9.23 4.73 9.53
C VAL A 168 -9.69 3.30 9.79
N PHE A 169 -9.19 2.64 10.83
CA PHE A 169 -9.61 1.28 11.18
C PHE A 169 -11.09 1.19 11.57
N ILE A 170 -11.59 2.16 12.34
CA ILE A 170 -13.01 2.23 12.72
C ILE A 170 -13.88 2.42 11.47
N LEU A 171 -13.53 3.34 10.58
CA LEU A 171 -14.28 3.62 9.37
C LEU A 171 -14.28 2.42 8.41
N TRP A 172 -13.16 1.73 8.25
CA TRP A 172 -13.11 0.48 7.51
C TRP A 172 -13.99 -0.59 8.17
N THR A 173 -13.86 -0.80 9.47
CA THR A 173 -14.68 -1.78 10.21
C THR A 173 -16.17 -1.50 10.04
N LEU A 174 -16.60 -0.26 10.26
CA LEU A 174 -18.01 0.13 10.12
C LEU A 174 -18.49 0.05 8.67
N GLY A 175 -17.70 0.54 7.72
CA GLY A 175 -18.07 0.51 6.30
C GLY A 175 -18.19 -0.91 5.77
N ILE A 176 -17.31 -1.79 6.22
CA ILE A 176 -17.32 -3.23 5.93
C ILE A 176 -18.54 -3.90 6.59
N LEU A 177 -18.73 -3.76 7.90
CA LEU A 177 -19.86 -4.37 8.63
C LEU A 177 -21.23 -3.92 8.09
N ASN A 178 -21.36 -2.64 7.74
CA ASN A 178 -22.60 -2.05 7.24
C ASN A 178 -22.73 -2.06 5.71
N GLN A 179 -21.76 -2.62 4.98
CA GLN A 179 -21.77 -2.72 3.50
C GLN A 179 -21.95 -1.38 2.79
N TRP A 180 -21.27 -0.35 3.27
CA TRP A 180 -21.31 0.96 2.64
C TRP A 180 -20.54 0.94 1.31
N SER A 181 -21.27 1.02 0.18
CA SER A 181 -20.72 1.10 -1.19
C SER A 181 -19.59 2.13 -1.33
N TRP A 182 -19.77 3.27 -0.68
CA TRP A 182 -18.93 4.45 -0.81
C TRP A 182 -17.66 4.38 0.05
N THR A 183 -17.56 3.44 0.99
CA THR A 183 -16.38 3.29 1.85
C THR A 183 -15.11 3.06 1.04
N PHE A 184 -15.18 2.19 0.02
CA PHE A 184 -14.03 1.95 -0.86
C PHE A 184 -13.65 3.20 -1.64
N LEU A 185 -14.63 3.88 -2.25
CA LEU A 185 -14.40 5.12 -3.01
C LEU A 185 -13.76 6.21 -2.14
N VAL A 186 -14.24 6.40 -0.91
CA VAL A 186 -13.75 7.46 -0.03
C VAL A 186 -12.43 7.09 0.64
N LEU A 187 -12.34 5.95 1.33
CA LEU A 187 -11.16 5.59 2.12
C LEU A 187 -10.01 5.04 1.28
N TYR A 188 -10.32 4.34 0.19
CA TYR A 188 -9.30 3.81 -0.70
C TYR A 188 -8.95 4.86 -1.75
N LEU A 189 -9.85 5.20 -2.68
CA LEU A 189 -9.49 6.11 -3.77
C LEU A 189 -9.31 7.56 -3.28
N GLY A 190 -10.23 8.10 -2.48
CA GLY A 190 -10.19 9.48 -2.01
C GLY A 190 -9.02 9.78 -1.09
N VAL A 191 -8.97 9.14 0.08
CA VAL A 191 -7.96 9.42 1.11
C VAL A 191 -6.56 9.10 0.61
N ILE A 192 -6.34 7.98 -0.08
CA ILE A 192 -5.01 7.63 -0.60
C ILE A 192 -4.57 8.67 -1.64
N SER A 193 -5.43 9.01 -2.61
CA SER A 193 -5.08 9.99 -3.64
C SER A 193 -4.74 11.34 -3.04
N VAL A 194 -5.55 11.85 -2.11
CA VAL A 194 -5.31 13.15 -1.46
C VAL A 194 -4.02 13.13 -0.66
N CYS A 195 -3.79 12.11 0.17
CA CYS A 195 -2.60 12.03 1.01
C CYS A 195 -1.32 11.91 0.17
N CYS A 196 -1.32 11.02 -0.83
CA CYS A 196 -0.17 10.82 -1.71
C CYS A 196 0.09 12.03 -2.62
N PHE A 197 -0.97 12.71 -3.10
CA PHE A 197 -0.85 13.93 -3.90
C PHE A 197 -0.26 15.08 -3.09
N ILE A 198 -0.76 15.32 -1.87
CA ILE A 198 -0.19 16.34 -0.99
C ILE A 198 1.26 15.99 -0.65
N TYR A 199 1.56 14.72 -0.36
CA TYR A 199 2.94 14.28 -0.17
C TYR A 199 3.83 14.64 -1.37
N LEU A 200 3.42 14.29 -2.60
CA LEU A 200 4.16 14.63 -3.81
C LEU A 200 4.41 16.14 -3.92
N LEU A 201 3.37 16.98 -3.71
CA LEU A 201 3.49 18.43 -3.74
C LEU A 201 4.50 18.95 -2.72
N THR A 202 4.44 18.45 -1.48
CA THR A 202 5.39 18.85 -0.43
C THR A 202 6.83 18.46 -0.79
N GLN A 203 7.04 17.29 -1.42
CA GLN A 203 8.37 16.87 -1.85
C GLN A 203 8.89 17.70 -3.03
N LEU A 204 8.02 18.14 -3.95
CA LEU A 204 8.40 19.07 -5.03
C LEU A 204 8.85 20.42 -4.48
N CYS A 205 8.22 20.92 -3.41
CA CYS A 205 8.60 22.18 -2.76
C CYS A 205 10.00 22.16 -2.13
N ILE A 206 10.50 20.99 -1.75
CA ILE A 206 11.81 20.84 -1.07
C ILE A 206 12.99 20.89 -2.07
N LYS A 207 12.72 20.99 -3.38
CA LYS A 207 13.71 20.99 -4.48
C LYS A 207 14.74 19.85 -4.35
N PRO A 208 14.31 18.57 -4.31
CA PRO A 208 15.23 17.44 -4.35
C PRO A 208 16.05 17.46 -5.66
N ASN A 209 17.27 16.92 -5.65
CA ASN A 209 18.03 16.74 -6.89
C ASN A 209 17.23 15.92 -7.91
N CYS A 210 17.49 16.21 -9.18
CA CYS A 210 16.97 15.51 -10.35
C CYS A 210 16.99 13.97 -10.19
N HIS A 211 18.06 13.39 -9.62
CA HIS A 211 18.13 11.94 -9.39
C HIS A 211 17.22 11.40 -8.28
N ALA A 212 16.95 12.19 -7.24
CA ALA A 212 15.97 11.82 -6.23
C ALA A 212 14.56 12.01 -6.79
N LEU A 213 14.31 13.16 -7.42
CA LEU A 213 13.03 13.48 -8.03
C LEU A 213 12.61 12.45 -9.09
N SER A 214 13.54 11.99 -9.93
CA SER A 214 13.25 10.96 -10.93
C SER A 214 12.79 9.65 -10.28
N ALA A 215 13.38 9.25 -9.15
CA ALA A 215 12.95 8.06 -8.41
C ALA A 215 11.53 8.24 -7.86
N LEU A 216 11.22 9.41 -7.30
CA LEU A 216 9.86 9.71 -6.81
C LEU A 216 8.82 9.69 -7.95
N ILE A 217 9.16 10.26 -9.11
CA ILE A 217 8.29 10.26 -10.30
C ILE A 217 8.09 8.83 -10.82
N CYS A 218 9.15 8.03 -10.96
CA CYS A 218 9.02 6.62 -11.37
C CYS A 218 8.12 5.85 -10.40
N GLY A 219 8.35 5.99 -9.08
CA GLY A 219 7.51 5.33 -8.09
C GLY A 219 6.05 5.76 -8.15
N GLY A 220 5.78 7.05 -8.38
CA GLY A 220 4.43 7.57 -8.59
C GLY A 220 3.76 7.03 -9.85
N ILE A 221 4.50 6.94 -10.96
CA ILE A 221 4.01 6.36 -12.22
C ILE A 221 3.69 4.88 -12.01
N ASP A 222 4.61 4.09 -11.43
CA ASP A 222 4.39 2.66 -11.20
C ASP A 222 3.16 2.41 -10.32
N GLY A 223 3.00 3.20 -9.25
CA GLY A 223 1.81 3.14 -8.38
C GLY A 223 0.51 3.50 -9.12
N ALA A 224 0.53 4.55 -9.96
CA ALA A 224 -0.62 4.96 -10.75
C ALA A 224 -0.98 3.92 -11.84
N VAL A 225 0.02 3.37 -12.53
CA VAL A 225 -0.14 2.30 -13.53
C VAL A 225 -0.68 1.04 -12.85
N GLY A 226 -0.18 0.69 -11.68
CA GLY A 226 -0.71 -0.42 -10.89
C GLY A 226 -2.19 -0.21 -10.55
N LEU A 227 -2.55 0.99 -10.07
CA LEU A 227 -3.93 1.28 -9.69
C LEU A 227 -4.85 1.24 -10.90
N TYR A 228 -4.40 1.80 -12.03
CA TYR A 228 -5.11 1.74 -13.30
C TYR A 228 -5.26 0.29 -13.78
N ALA A 229 -4.19 -0.49 -13.78
CA ALA A 229 -4.19 -1.90 -14.17
C ALA A 229 -5.20 -2.71 -13.37
N ALA A 230 -5.27 -2.46 -12.06
CA ALA A 230 -6.25 -3.08 -11.20
C ALA A 230 -7.66 -2.58 -11.53
N THR A 231 -7.91 -1.27 -11.56
CA THR A 231 -9.26 -0.69 -11.63
C THR A 231 -9.82 -0.62 -13.05
N TYR A 232 -9.35 0.34 -13.85
CA TYR A 232 -9.93 0.69 -15.14
C TYR A 232 -9.37 -0.16 -16.30
N GLY A 233 -8.16 -0.71 -16.14
CA GLY A 233 -7.44 -1.47 -17.17
C GLY A 233 -7.60 -2.99 -17.08
N ALA A 234 -8.36 -3.49 -16.11
CA ALA A 234 -8.44 -4.94 -15.82
C ALA A 234 -8.89 -5.77 -17.03
N GLU A 235 -9.95 -5.34 -17.71
CA GLU A 235 -10.49 -6.05 -18.88
C GLU A 235 -9.50 -6.07 -20.05
N TYR A 236 -8.81 -4.95 -20.28
CA TYR A 236 -7.80 -4.83 -21.32
C TYR A 236 -6.63 -5.77 -21.07
N ILE A 237 -6.13 -5.82 -19.83
CA ILE A 237 -5.03 -6.71 -19.42
C ILE A 237 -5.43 -8.16 -19.65
N CYS A 238 -6.61 -8.56 -19.16
CA CYS A 238 -7.12 -9.92 -19.38
C CYS A 238 -7.24 -10.27 -20.87
N LYS A 239 -7.68 -9.33 -21.71
CA LYS A 239 -7.80 -9.54 -23.16
C LYS A 239 -6.43 -9.66 -23.83
N SER A 240 -5.45 -8.87 -23.40
CA SER A 240 -4.11 -8.81 -24.00
C SER A 240 -3.23 -10.03 -23.66
N GLU A 241 -3.28 -10.49 -22.42
CA GLU A 241 -2.50 -11.66 -21.95
C GLU A 241 -3.13 -12.99 -22.42
N GLY A 242 -4.40 -12.94 -22.83
CA GLY A 242 -5.16 -14.11 -23.21
C GLY A 242 -5.55 -14.97 -21.99
N PRO A 243 -6.46 -15.93 -22.19
CA PRO A 243 -7.16 -16.63 -21.10
C PRO A 243 -6.29 -17.52 -20.22
N PHE A 244 -5.08 -17.86 -20.68
CA PHE A 244 -4.12 -18.67 -19.93
C PHE A 244 -3.23 -17.80 -19.04
N TRP A 245 -2.51 -16.83 -19.62
CA TRP A 245 -1.58 -16.00 -18.86
C TRP A 245 -2.29 -15.02 -17.94
N SER A 246 -3.50 -14.55 -18.28
CA SER A 246 -4.29 -13.68 -17.41
C SER A 246 -4.67 -14.33 -16.07
N GLN A 247 -4.61 -15.66 -15.96
CA GLN A 247 -4.85 -16.37 -14.69
C GLN A 247 -3.63 -16.27 -13.75
N TYR A 248 -2.43 -16.11 -14.31
CA TYR A 248 -1.17 -16.04 -13.56
C TYR A 248 -0.70 -14.58 -13.38
N PHE A 249 -0.75 -13.80 -14.46
CA PHE A 249 -0.34 -12.39 -14.57
C PHE A 249 -1.57 -11.47 -14.71
N GLY A 250 -2.58 -11.73 -13.91
CA GLY A 250 -3.80 -10.93 -13.91
C GLY A 250 -3.62 -9.53 -13.31
N PRO A 251 -4.66 -8.69 -13.35
CA PRO A 251 -4.65 -7.34 -12.77
C PRO A 251 -4.17 -7.27 -11.31
N GLY A 252 -4.57 -8.26 -10.49
CA GLY A 252 -4.12 -8.34 -9.10
C GLY A 252 -2.63 -8.61 -8.95
N PHE A 253 -2.04 -9.45 -9.81
CA PHE A 253 -0.60 -9.68 -9.80
C PHE A 253 0.17 -8.42 -10.17
N LEU A 254 -0.26 -7.72 -11.23
CA LEU A 254 0.36 -6.46 -11.66
C LEU A 254 0.24 -5.37 -10.59
N TRP A 255 -0.90 -5.27 -9.91
CA TRP A 255 -1.06 -4.34 -8.78
C TRP A 255 -0.04 -4.57 -7.68
N PHE A 256 0.14 -5.83 -7.26
CA PHE A 256 1.08 -6.19 -6.20
C PHE A 256 2.51 -5.92 -6.65
N LEU A 257 2.89 -6.40 -7.83
CA LEU A 257 4.25 -6.22 -8.36
C LEU A 257 4.60 -4.73 -8.55
N LEU A 258 3.70 -3.93 -9.12
CA LEU A 258 3.95 -2.50 -9.33
C LEU A 258 3.95 -1.72 -8.02
N SER A 259 3.20 -2.18 -7.00
CA SER A 259 3.32 -1.64 -5.64
C SER A 259 4.70 -1.91 -5.04
N ASP A 260 5.26 -3.11 -5.22
CA ASP A 260 6.62 -3.46 -4.78
C ASP A 260 7.68 -2.57 -5.46
N ILE A 261 7.56 -2.39 -6.78
CA ILE A 261 8.46 -1.55 -7.57
C ILE A 261 8.33 -0.07 -7.13
N SER A 262 7.11 0.42 -6.94
CA SER A 262 6.84 1.77 -6.46
C SER A 262 7.51 2.02 -5.10
N MET A 263 7.34 1.09 -4.15
CA MET A 263 7.96 1.18 -2.83
C MET A 263 9.49 1.14 -2.90
N ALA A 264 10.08 0.33 -3.79
CA ALA A 264 11.52 0.32 -4.01
C ALA A 264 12.03 1.67 -4.55
N PHE A 265 11.30 2.32 -5.46
CA PHE A 265 11.64 3.66 -5.94
C PHE A 265 11.48 4.74 -4.87
N ILE A 266 10.44 4.68 -4.04
CA ILE A 266 10.27 5.57 -2.88
C ILE A 266 11.44 5.40 -1.91
N PHE A 267 11.92 4.18 -1.70
CA PHE A 267 13.10 3.92 -0.88
C PHE A 267 14.37 4.57 -1.48
N LEU A 268 14.58 4.43 -2.79
CA LEU A 268 15.68 5.09 -3.49
C LEU A 268 15.60 6.61 -3.39
N TYR A 269 14.40 7.18 -3.50
CA TYR A 269 14.15 8.59 -3.27
C TYR A 269 14.59 9.03 -1.86
N VAL A 270 14.14 8.32 -0.81
CA VAL A 270 14.50 8.65 0.58
C VAL A 270 16.01 8.59 0.82
N ILE A 271 16.70 7.59 0.25
CA ILE A 271 18.16 7.50 0.34
C ILE A 271 18.82 8.70 -0.33
N ARG A 272 18.51 8.95 -1.62
CA ARG A 272 19.16 9.99 -2.42
C ARG A 272 18.91 11.38 -1.85
N ALA A 273 17.68 11.68 -1.44
CA ALA A 273 17.34 12.95 -0.80
C ALA A 273 18.11 13.18 0.51
N ASN A 274 18.53 12.11 1.20
CA ASN A 274 19.28 12.20 2.46
C ASN A 274 20.80 12.32 2.26
N GLU A 275 21.36 11.79 1.17
CA GLU A 275 22.79 11.89 0.87
C GLU A 275 23.22 13.36 0.63
N GLU A 276 22.36 14.17 0.02
CA GLU A 276 22.70 15.55 -0.36
C GLU A 276 22.77 16.53 0.82
N ARG A 277 21.96 16.32 1.86
CA ARG A 277 22.02 17.16 3.08
C ARG A 277 23.37 17.05 3.80
N LYS A 278 24.17 16.00 3.54
CA LYS A 278 25.53 15.90 4.08
C LYS A 278 26.51 16.84 3.38
N VAL A 279 26.30 17.15 2.10
CA VAL A 279 27.25 17.93 1.28
C VAL A 279 27.18 19.44 1.62
N ILE A 280 26.01 19.92 2.05
CA ILE A 280 25.80 21.34 2.39
C ILE A 280 26.42 21.73 3.74
N ILE A 281 26.77 20.77 4.61
CA ILE A 281 27.59 21.00 5.82
C ILE A 281 29.06 20.72 5.51
N LYS A 282 29.60 21.28 4.42
CA LYS A 282 31.04 21.56 4.40
C LYS A 282 31.26 22.74 5.35
N LYS A 283 31.85 22.45 6.51
CA LYS A 283 32.50 23.47 7.34
C LYS A 283 33.31 24.36 6.39
N TYR A 284 32.89 25.60 6.19
CA TYR A 284 33.88 26.60 5.84
C TYR A 284 34.90 26.54 6.98
N PRO A 285 36.19 26.23 6.72
CA PRO A 285 37.19 26.53 7.72
C PRO A 285 37.03 28.02 7.97
N ILE A 286 36.52 28.36 9.14
CA ILE A 286 36.59 29.73 9.61
C ILE A 286 38.10 29.95 9.71
N ASP A 287 38.67 30.69 8.76
CA ASP A 287 40.02 31.23 8.88
C ASP A 287 39.99 32.10 10.14
N ILE A 288 40.38 31.51 11.27
CA ILE A 288 40.49 32.20 12.56
C ILE A 288 41.45 33.39 12.41
N GLU A 289 42.37 33.33 11.46
CA GLU A 289 43.29 34.42 11.10
C GLU A 289 42.62 35.62 10.43
N LYS A 290 41.44 35.46 9.78
CA LYS A 290 40.80 36.57 9.05
C LYS A 290 39.75 37.34 9.84
N HIS A 291 39.17 36.75 10.88
CA HIS A 291 38.10 37.39 11.66
C HIS A 291 38.23 37.09 13.16
N PRO A 292 39.26 37.65 13.83
CA PRO A 292 39.45 37.48 15.28
C PRO A 292 38.33 38.13 16.10
N GLU A 293 37.63 39.13 15.55
CA GLU A 293 36.57 39.89 16.26
C GLU A 293 35.26 39.11 16.55
N LYS A 294 35.11 37.87 16.08
CA LYS A 294 33.91 37.06 16.32
C LYS A 294 34.03 36.08 17.49
N PHE A 295 35.10 36.19 18.29
CA PHE A 295 35.32 35.42 19.51
C PHE A 295 35.64 36.33 20.69
#